data_AF-A0A9W7J669-F1
#
_entry.id   AF-A0A9W7J669-F1
#
_cell.length_a   1.000
_cell.length_b   1.000
_cell.length_c   1.000
_cell.angle_alpha   90.00
_cell.angle_beta   90.00
_cell.angle_gamma   90.00
#
_symmetry.space_group_name_H-M   'P 1'
#
loop_
_entity.id
_entity.type
_entity.pdbx_description
1 polymer ?
#
loop_
_entity_poly.entity_id
_entity_poly.type
_entity_poly.pdbx_seq_one_letter_code
_entity_poly.pdbx_strand_id
1 'polypeptide(L)'
;MRVLKFNVDGAARGKPGPAGFGGMMRDGESQILGLFSGPLGEMDSNEAEIRAIAFALSLVVDRSWRHHCVIIESDSQVALSWATRSAKRPWRLWDVFTAIDQACHVAYELQFCYVPREANGFADVLAKEGVDRVSLFVACL
;
A
#
# COMPACT_ATOMS: atom_id res chain seq x y z
N MET A 1 18.22 6.96 -13.25
CA MET A 1 17.42 6.96 -12.02
C MET A 1 16.41 5.84 -12.13
N ARG A 2 16.24 5.00 -11.10
CA ARG A 2 15.34 3.84 -11.18
C ARG A 2 13.97 4.22 -10.61
N VAL A 3 12.91 3.85 -11.32
CA VAL A 3 11.51 3.99 -10.87
C VAL A 3 11.13 2.72 -10.14
N LEU A 4 10.45 2.86 -9.00
CA LEU A 4 9.83 1.76 -8.26
C LEU A 4 8.32 1.97 -8.25
N LYS A 5 7.59 1.00 -8.78
CA LYS A 5 6.13 1.01 -8.80
C LYS A 5 5.59 -0.02 -7.82
N PHE A 6 4.65 0.39 -6.98
CA PHE A 6 3.98 -0.47 -6.03
C PHE A 6 2.51 -0.57 -6.40
N ASN A 7 2.02 -1.77 -6.65
CA ASN A 7 0.59 -2.04 -6.71
C ASN A 7 0.15 -2.55 -5.34
N VAL A 8 -0.83 -1.90 -4.74
CA VAL A 8 -1.28 -2.19 -3.38
C VAL A 8 -2.78 -2.40 -3.35
N ASP A 9 -3.24 -3.25 -2.45
CA ASP A 9 -4.65 -3.45 -2.17
C ASP A 9 -4.88 -3.86 -0.71
N GLY A 10 -6.09 -3.57 -0.21
CA GLY A 10 -6.58 -3.95 1.10
C GLY A 10 -7.86 -4.77 1.01
N ALA A 11 -7.93 -5.88 1.73
CA ALA A 11 -9.10 -6.75 1.77
C ALA A 11 -9.67 -6.83 3.19
N ALA A 12 -11.00 -6.84 3.31
CA ALA A 12 -11.71 -7.10 4.55
C ALA A 12 -12.93 -8.00 4.30
N ARG A 13 -13.17 -8.96 5.19
CA ARG A 13 -14.32 -9.87 5.17
C ARG A 13 -15.37 -9.40 6.17
N GLY A 14 -16.09 -8.34 5.82
CA GLY A 14 -17.10 -7.71 6.68
C GLY A 14 -16.89 -6.19 6.77
N LYS A 15 -17.69 -5.52 7.60
CA LYS A 15 -17.57 -4.07 7.85
C LYS A 15 -17.99 -3.70 9.28
N PRO A 16 -17.11 -3.86 10.29
CA PRO A 16 -15.73 -4.39 10.21
C PRO A 16 -15.69 -5.93 10.11
N GLY A 17 -14.53 -6.47 9.75
CA GLY A 17 -14.26 -7.91 9.79
C GLY A 17 -12.78 -8.23 9.56
N PRO A 18 -12.38 -9.51 9.56
CA PRO A 18 -10.99 -9.91 9.33
C PRO A 18 -10.43 -9.30 8.05
N ALA A 19 -9.25 -8.71 8.15
CA ALA A 19 -8.65 -7.91 7.10
C ALA A 19 -7.17 -8.21 6.91
N GLY A 20 -6.69 -7.89 5.72
CA GLY A 20 -5.32 -8.04 5.29
C GLY A 20 -4.98 -7.05 4.19
N PHE A 21 -3.70 -6.96 3.89
CA PHE A 21 -3.20 -6.16 2.77
C PHE A 21 -2.21 -6.97 1.96
N GLY A 22 -1.96 -6.49 0.75
CA GLY A 22 -0.98 -7.08 -0.13
C GLY A 22 -0.53 -6.13 -1.21
N GLY A 23 0.55 -6.50 -1.87
CA GLY A 23 1.05 -5.73 -2.98
C GLY A 23 2.32 -6.29 -3.59
N MET A 24 2.65 -5.74 -4.75
CA MET A 24 3.86 -6.06 -5.49
C MET A 24 4.63 -4.79 -5.82
N MET A 25 5.95 -4.90 -5.79
CA MET A 25 6.90 -3.89 -6.23
C MET A 25 7.52 -4.31 -7.56
N ARG A 26 7.59 -3.36 -8.49
CA ARG A 26 8.17 -3.53 -9.82
C ARG A 26 9.13 -2.39 -10.15
N ASP A 27 10.08 -2.65 -11.04
CA ASP A 27 10.89 -1.58 -11.63
C ASP A 27 10.19 -0.90 -12.82
N GLY A 28 10.89 0.03 -13.46
CA GLY A 28 10.42 0.71 -14.67
C GLY A 28 10.26 -0.21 -15.91
N GLU A 29 10.85 -1.40 -15.88
CA GLU A 29 10.78 -2.42 -16.94
C GLU A 29 9.74 -3.51 -16.63
N SER A 30 8.93 -3.30 -15.59
CA SER A 30 7.90 -4.23 -15.09
C SER A 30 8.44 -5.53 -14.51
N GLN A 31 9.73 -5.62 -14.20
CA GLN A 31 10.27 -6.77 -13.46
C GLN A 31 9.80 -6.71 -12.02
N ILE A 32 9.29 -7.84 -11.50
CA ILE A 32 8.89 -7.95 -10.10
C ILE A 32 10.14 -7.96 -9.23
N LEU A 33 10.26 -6.96 -8.38
CA LEU A 33 11.34 -6.82 -7.42
C LEU A 33 10.95 -7.26 -6.02
N GLY A 34 9.65 -7.34 -5.72
CA GLY A 34 9.22 -7.90 -4.44
C GLY A 34 7.72 -7.99 -4.28
N LEU A 35 7.31 -8.79 -3.31
CA LEU A 35 5.92 -9.08 -2.96
C LEU A 35 5.76 -8.94 -1.45
N PHE A 36 4.59 -8.50 -1.02
CA PHE A 36 4.23 -8.50 0.39
C PHE A 36 2.75 -8.82 0.58
N SER A 37 2.44 -9.42 1.73
CA SER A 37 1.08 -9.75 2.14
C SER A 37 1.06 -9.97 3.64
N GLY A 38 0.06 -9.44 4.35
CA GLY A 38 0.01 -9.56 5.79
C GLY A 38 -1.38 -9.33 6.40
N PRO A 39 -1.60 -9.83 7.63
CA PRO A 39 -2.84 -9.61 8.35
C PRO A 39 -2.92 -8.20 8.96
N LEU A 40 -4.14 -7.69 9.10
CA LEU A 40 -4.45 -6.40 9.74
C LEU A 40 -5.37 -6.50 10.96
N GLY A 41 -5.86 -7.69 11.29
CA GLY A 41 -6.87 -7.86 12.34
C GLY A 41 -8.27 -7.52 11.82
N GLU A 42 -9.11 -6.88 12.64
CA GLU A 42 -10.48 -6.52 12.25
C GLU A 42 -10.61 -5.03 11.90
N MET A 43 -11.03 -4.73 10.67
CA MET A 43 -11.30 -3.37 10.20
C MET A 43 -12.21 -3.36 8.96
N ASP A 44 -12.52 -2.17 8.43
CA ASP A 44 -13.22 -2.03 7.16
C ASP A 44 -12.26 -1.99 5.96
N SER A 45 -12.80 -2.18 4.76
CA SER A 45 -12.01 -2.21 3.52
C SER A 45 -11.22 -0.92 3.28
N ASN A 46 -11.80 0.25 3.60
CA ASN A 46 -11.11 1.52 3.35
C ASN A 46 -9.90 1.70 4.27
N GLU A 47 -10.01 1.23 5.52
CA GLU A 47 -8.87 1.19 6.44
C GLU A 47 -7.80 0.19 5.99
N ALA A 48 -8.20 -0.98 5.48
CA ALA A 48 -7.24 -1.95 4.94
C ALA A 48 -6.44 -1.37 3.76
N GLU A 49 -7.12 -0.68 2.85
CA GLU A 49 -6.54 -0.06 1.65
C GLU A 49 -5.51 1.02 1.99
N ILE A 50 -5.83 1.93 2.92
CA ILE A 50 -4.88 2.98 3.31
C ILE A 50 -3.70 2.42 4.11
N ARG A 51 -3.91 1.34 4.89
CA ARG A 51 -2.82 0.63 5.57
C ARG A 51 -1.92 -0.11 4.58
N ALA A 52 -2.45 -0.63 3.47
CA ALA A 52 -1.65 -1.21 2.39
C ALA A 52 -0.69 -0.17 1.77
N ILE A 53 -1.19 1.04 1.51
CA ILE A 53 -0.37 2.18 1.06
C ILE A 53 0.71 2.51 2.08
N ALA A 54 0.35 2.64 3.36
CA ALA A 54 1.30 2.97 4.42
C ALA A 54 2.42 1.93 4.55
N PHE A 55 2.09 0.64 4.40
CA PHE A 55 3.08 -0.44 4.42
C PHE A 55 4.04 -0.39 3.23
N ALA A 56 3.53 -0.15 2.01
CA ALA A 56 4.41 0.00 0.84
C ALA A 56 5.40 1.17 1.03
N LEU A 57 4.93 2.27 1.62
CA LEU A 57 5.78 3.41 1.94
C LEU A 57 6.81 3.11 3.04
N SER A 58 6.46 2.30 4.06
CA SER A 58 7.44 1.92 5.08
C SER A 58 8.59 1.09 4.48
N LEU A 59 8.31 0.21 3.51
CA LEU A 59 9.36 -0.52 2.79
C LEU A 59 10.34 0.42 2.07
N VAL A 60 9.84 1.51 1.46
CA VAL A 60 10.67 2.52 0.81
C VAL A 60 11.59 3.22 1.80
N VAL A 61 11.05 3.59 2.97
CA VAL A 61 11.79 4.29 4.02
C VAL A 61 12.86 3.38 4.64
N ASP A 62 12.55 2.11 4.88
CA ASP A 62 13.42 1.16 5.57
C ASP A 62 14.55 0.61 4.68
N ARG A 63 14.29 0.41 3.38
CA ARG A 63 15.26 -0.21 2.45
C ARG A 63 16.15 0.77 1.69
N SER A 64 16.26 2.01 2.18
CA SER A 64 17.07 3.06 1.56
C SER A 64 16.70 3.35 0.09
N TRP A 65 15.47 3.03 -0.32
CA TRP A 65 14.95 3.37 -1.65
C TRP A 65 14.53 4.83 -1.78
N ARG A 66 14.84 5.65 -0.78
CA ARG A 66 14.52 7.08 -0.70
C ARG A 66 15.03 7.91 -1.89
N HIS A 67 16.04 7.42 -2.62
CA HIS A 67 16.60 8.06 -3.82
C HIS A 67 15.92 7.64 -5.14
N HIS A 68 14.93 6.76 -5.09
CA HIS A 68 14.17 6.32 -6.26
C HIS A 68 12.93 7.20 -6.46
N CYS A 69 12.44 7.26 -7.69
CA CYS A 69 11.11 7.77 -7.97
C CYS A 69 10.10 6.66 -7.63
N VAL A 70 9.19 6.91 -6.69
CA VAL A 70 8.23 5.93 -6.20
C VAL A 70 6.83 6.27 -6.72
N ILE A 71 6.15 5.25 -7.24
CA ILE A 71 4.75 5.35 -7.69
C ILE A 71 3.94 4.32 -6.91
N ILE A 72 2.94 4.78 -6.16
CA ILE A 72 1.93 3.93 -5.51
C ILE A 72 0.69 3.87 -6.41
N GLU A 73 0.34 2.68 -6.87
CA GLU A 73 -0.84 2.37 -7.68
C GLU A 73 -1.87 1.63 -6.83
N SER A 74 -3.12 2.12 -6.83
CA SER A 74 -4.26 1.49 -6.16
C SER A 74 -5.54 1.71 -6.97
N ASP A 75 -6.48 0.79 -6.89
CA ASP A 75 -7.84 0.93 -7.43
C ASP A 75 -8.82 1.60 -6.45
N SER A 76 -8.36 1.91 -5.23
CA SER A 76 -9.15 2.63 -4.23
C SER A 76 -9.00 4.14 -4.34
N GLN A 77 -9.96 4.78 -5.01
CA GLN A 77 -10.04 6.24 -5.05
C GLN A 77 -10.16 6.87 -3.66
N VAL A 78 -10.79 6.18 -2.70
CA VAL A 78 -10.90 6.66 -1.31
C VAL A 78 -9.54 6.69 -0.65
N ALA A 79 -8.77 5.60 -0.72
CA ALA A 79 -7.45 5.52 -0.12
C ALA A 79 -6.47 6.52 -0.76
N LEU A 80 -6.45 6.63 -2.09
CA LEU A 80 -5.66 7.64 -2.80
C LEU A 80 -6.06 9.06 -2.40
N SER A 81 -7.36 9.31 -2.23
CA SER A 81 -7.86 10.62 -1.79
C SER A 81 -7.43 10.93 -0.35
N TRP A 82 -7.42 9.94 0.56
CA TRP A 82 -6.94 10.11 1.92
C TRP A 82 -5.42 10.30 1.98
N ALA A 83 -4.65 9.57 1.17
CA ALA A 83 -3.20 9.71 1.10
C ALA A 83 -2.79 11.12 0.67
N THR A 84 -3.50 11.70 -0.31
CA THR A 84 -3.13 12.99 -0.92
C THR A 84 -3.84 14.21 -0.33
N ARG A 85 -5.00 14.06 0.33
CA ARG A 85 -5.81 15.19 0.80
C ARG A 85 -6.10 15.10 2.29
N SER A 86 -5.34 15.85 3.08
CA SER A 86 -5.44 15.86 4.54
C SER A 86 -6.87 16.14 5.07
N ALA A 87 -7.62 17.02 4.41
CA ALA A 87 -8.99 17.37 4.81
C ALA A 87 -10.02 16.22 4.72
N LYS A 88 -9.70 15.12 4.04
CA LYS A 88 -10.60 13.96 3.89
C LYS A 88 -10.29 12.82 4.85
N ARG A 89 -9.21 12.95 5.63
CA ARG A 89 -8.67 11.88 6.48
C ARG A 89 -9.54 11.65 7.73
N PRO A 90 -9.97 10.41 8.01
CA PRO A 90 -10.63 10.10 9.28
C PRO A 90 -9.66 10.29 10.46
N TRP A 91 -10.07 11.02 11.49
CA TRP A 91 -9.20 11.30 12.65
C TRP A 91 -8.67 10.03 13.33
N ARG A 92 -9.42 8.93 13.27
CA ARG A 92 -9.10 7.68 13.98
C ARG A 92 -7.87 6.97 13.43
N LEU A 93 -7.42 7.33 12.23
CA LEU A 93 -6.26 6.74 11.54
C LEU A 93 -5.07 7.71 11.49
N TRP A 94 -4.98 8.63 12.47
CA TRP A 94 -3.95 9.67 12.50
C TRP A 94 -2.53 9.09 12.47
N ASP A 95 -2.34 7.93 13.09
CA ASP A 95 -1.08 7.17 13.13
C ASP A 95 -0.65 6.74 11.72
N VAL A 96 -1.60 6.20 10.95
CA VAL A 96 -1.38 5.79 9.55
C VAL A 96 -1.02 6.99 8.69
N PHE A 97 -1.76 8.10 8.83
CA PHE A 97 -1.51 9.30 8.04
C PHE A 97 -0.19 9.97 8.38
N THR A 98 0.22 9.94 9.65
CA THR A 98 1.52 10.46 10.06
C THR A 98 2.66 9.68 9.44
N ALA A 99 2.55 8.35 9.38
CA ALA A 99 3.53 7.52 8.70
C ALA A 99 3.61 7.82 7.19
N ILE A 100 2.45 8.01 6.54
CA ILE A 100 2.38 8.39 5.12
C ILE A 100 3.04 9.76 4.91
N ASP A 101 2.71 10.78 5.72
CA ASP A 101 3.26 12.13 5.58
C ASP A 101 4.78 12.15 5.81
N GLN A 102 5.28 11.36 6.77
CA GLN A 102 6.72 11.18 6.97
C GLN A 102 7.39 10.57 5.74
N ALA A 103 6.80 9.53 5.15
CA ALA A 103 7.33 8.93 3.93
C ALA A 103 7.32 9.92 2.74
N CYS A 104 6.25 10.70 2.58
CA CYS A 104 6.16 11.76 1.58
C CYS A 104 7.26 12.82 1.76
N HIS A 105 7.66 13.12 2.99
CA HIS A 105 8.70 14.12 3.26
C HIS A 105 10.11 13.62 2.92
N VAL A 106 10.40 12.33 3.16
CA VAL A 106 11.75 11.77 2.98
C VAL A 106 11.98 11.14 1.60
N ALA A 107 10.92 10.82 0.85
CA ALA A 107 11.04 10.30 -0.51
C ALA A 107 11.53 11.40 -1.46
N TYR A 108 12.45 11.05 -2.37
CA TYR A 108 12.93 11.97 -3.40
C TYR A 108 11.79 12.43 -4.33
N GLU A 109 11.00 11.47 -4.82
CA GLU A 109 9.80 11.72 -5.60
C GLU A 109 8.78 10.62 -5.31
N LEU A 110 7.54 11.01 -5.01
CA LEU A 110 6.45 10.11 -4.68
C LEU A 110 5.18 10.52 -5.42
N GLN A 111 4.57 9.57 -6.13
CA GLN A 111 3.32 9.76 -6.86
C GLN A 111 2.28 8.74 -6.42
N PHE A 112 1.02 9.17 -6.38
CA PHE A 112 -0.14 8.32 -6.11
C PHE A 112 -1.01 8.25 -7.36
N CYS A 113 -1.20 7.06 -7.91
CA CYS A 113 -1.84 6.83 -9.19
C CYS A 113 -3.04 5.88 -9.04
N TYR A 114 -4.15 6.26 -9.65
CA TYR A 114 -5.29 5.36 -9.79
C TYR A 114 -5.04 4.35 -10.90
N VAL A 115 -5.35 3.07 -10.65
CA VAL A 115 -5.41 2.02 -11.66
C VAL A 115 -6.77 1.34 -11.64
N PRO A 116 -7.32 0.89 -12.79
CA PRO A 116 -8.51 0.06 -12.80
C PRO A 116 -8.30 -1.25 -12.04
N ARG A 117 -9.37 -1.80 -11.46
CA ARG A 117 -9.30 -3.05 -10.68
C ARG A 117 -8.78 -4.22 -11.50
N GLU A 118 -9.09 -4.25 -12.79
CA GLU A 118 -8.62 -5.26 -13.74
C GLU A 118 -7.09 -5.25 -13.90
N ALA A 119 -6.46 -4.10 -13.63
CA ALA A 119 -5.01 -3.93 -13.65
C ALA A 119 -4.35 -4.14 -12.27
N ASN A 120 -5.14 -4.27 -11.19
CA ASN A 120 -4.65 -4.44 -9.81
C ASN A 120 -4.84 -5.87 -9.25
N GLY A 121 -5.24 -6.83 -10.09
CA GLY A 121 -5.64 -8.17 -9.64
C GLY A 121 -4.59 -8.93 -8.83
N PHE A 122 -3.29 -8.71 -9.08
CA PHE A 122 -2.23 -9.37 -8.32
C PHE A 122 -2.14 -8.86 -6.87
N ALA A 123 -2.32 -7.55 -6.65
CA ALA A 123 -2.37 -6.98 -5.31
C ALA A 123 -3.63 -7.45 -4.57
N ASP A 124 -4.78 -7.54 -5.25
CA ASP A 124 -6.04 -8.05 -4.69
C ASP A 124 -5.93 -9.51 -4.23
N VAL A 125 -5.25 -10.37 -4.99
CA VAL A 125 -4.96 -11.75 -4.55
C VAL A 125 -4.10 -11.73 -3.29
N LEU A 126 -3.01 -10.96 -3.26
CA LEU A 126 -2.14 -10.86 -2.09
C LEU A 126 -2.85 -10.26 -0.87
N ALA A 127 -3.77 -9.33 -1.05
CA ALA A 127 -4.55 -8.74 0.03
C ALA A 127 -5.52 -9.76 0.63
N LYS A 128 -6.22 -10.52 -0.23
CA LYS A 128 -7.10 -11.62 0.20
C LYS A 128 -6.36 -12.73 0.92
N GLU A 129 -5.17 -13.11 0.44
CA GLU A 129 -4.28 -14.02 1.17
C GLU A 129 -3.88 -13.42 2.52
N GLY A 130 -3.63 -12.12 2.57
CA GLY A 130 -3.26 -11.39 3.78
C GLY A 130 -4.28 -11.57 4.91
N VAL A 131 -5.57 -11.67 4.58
CA VAL A 131 -6.65 -11.92 5.55
C VAL A 131 -6.46 -13.25 6.28
N ASP A 132 -5.94 -14.27 5.60
CA ASP A 132 -5.76 -15.62 6.15
C ASP A 132 -4.35 -15.86 6.74
N ARG A 133 -3.43 -14.89 6.58
CA ARG A 133 -2.07 -15.02 7.10
C ARG A 133 -2.01 -14.85 8.61
N VAL A 134 -1.15 -15.63 9.25
CA VAL A 134 -0.84 -15.50 10.68
C VAL A 134 0.29 -14.49 10.92
N SER A 135 1.12 -14.25 9.90
CA SER A 135 2.28 -13.36 9.98
C SER A 135 2.50 -12.60 8.68
N LEU A 136 3.26 -11.50 8.79
CA LEU A 136 3.72 -10.73 7.64
C LEU A 136 4.60 -11.59 6.72
N PHE A 137 4.30 -11.55 5.42
CA PHE A 137 5.14 -12.06 4.35
C PHE A 137 5.72 -10.89 3.55
N VAL A 138 7.04 -10.87 3.40
CA VAL A 138 7.76 -9.94 2.53
C VAL A 138 8.87 -10.72 1.83
N ALA A 139 8.86 -10.68 0.50
CA ALA A 139 9.93 -11.20 -0.33
C ALA A 139 10.40 -10.08 -1.25
N CYS A 140 11.60 -9.54 -1.04
CA CYS A 140 12.19 -8.52 -1.90
C CYS A 140 13.57 -8.97 -2.37
N LEU A 141 13.84 -8.74 -3.65
CA LEU A 141 15.15 -8.90 -4.28
C LEU A 141 16.09 -7.74 -3.92
#